data_AF-A0A1Q3NLE2-F1
#
_entry.id   AF-A0A1Q3NLE2-F1
#
_cell.length_a   1.000
_cell.length_b   1.000
_cell.length_c   1.000
_cell.angle_alpha   90.00
_cell.angle_beta   90.00
_cell.angle_gamma   90.00
#
_symmetry.space_group_name_H-M   'P 1'
#
loop_
_entity.id
_entity.type
_entity.pdbx_description
1 polymer ?
#
loop_
_entity_poly.entity_id
_entity_poly.type
_entity_poly.pdbx_seq_one_letter_code
_entity_poly.pdbx_strand_id
1 'polypeptide(L)'
;MSDTETIKAPALPYTVHPDLSVSYRWFGLVRYVLAALLMVFLFIRFGWVIGLLSTVVIGVIVFLVWFISTHRSIEVTKNGLTYKNAFGKTRTTSYGDIEVVRIFQQYSYYGTALLPRVIISTKTNKSFLSVLLLTWDAKYAGYMTLTLEEKKVPIELYDQVATNATIRKQFPGILLWHERHPVLFNMSLTLGVIILVVGIALGIVFLG
;
A
#
# COMPACT_ATOMS: atom_id res chain seq x y z
N MET A 1 -10.13 3.23 31.71
CA MET A 1 -10.45 2.03 30.91
C MET A 1 -11.21 2.52 29.71
N SER A 2 -10.87 2.10 28.49
CA SER A 2 -11.74 2.31 27.33
C SER A 2 -12.77 1.20 27.30
N ASP A 3 -14.03 1.53 27.01
CA ASP A 3 -15.07 0.53 26.82
C ASP A 3 -14.68 -0.39 25.66
N THR A 4 -14.64 -1.70 25.93
CA THR A 4 -14.33 -2.70 24.91
C THR A 4 -15.58 -2.94 24.07
N GLU A 5 -15.93 -1.96 23.22
CA GLU A 5 -17.02 -2.03 22.26
C GLU A 5 -16.91 -3.35 21.48
N THR A 6 -17.84 -4.28 21.70
CA THR A 6 -17.76 -5.62 21.14
C THR A 6 -17.83 -5.53 19.62
N ILE A 7 -16.68 -5.71 18.96
CA ILE A 7 -16.51 -5.57 17.51
C ILE A 7 -17.36 -6.63 16.81
N LYS A 8 -18.59 -6.29 16.44
CA LYS A 8 -19.47 -7.14 15.62
C LYS A 8 -19.20 -6.87 14.14
N ALA A 9 -18.85 -7.91 13.39
CA ALA A 9 -18.70 -7.81 11.95
C ALA A 9 -20.00 -7.32 11.28
N PRO A 10 -19.93 -6.41 10.29
CA PRO A 10 -21.11 -5.98 9.54
C PRO A 10 -21.64 -7.11 8.66
N ALA A 11 -22.94 -7.04 8.32
CA ALA A 11 -23.58 -8.06 7.50
C ALA A 11 -22.94 -8.21 6.11
N LEU A 12 -22.86 -9.44 5.61
CA LEU A 12 -22.24 -9.76 4.32
C LEU A 12 -23.18 -9.49 3.13
N PRO A 13 -22.71 -8.89 2.02
CA PRO A 13 -21.31 -8.49 1.76
C PRO A 13 -20.96 -7.11 2.33
N TYR A 14 -19.68 -6.90 2.65
CA TYR A 14 -19.15 -5.58 3.03
C TYR A 14 -17.80 -5.32 2.36
N THR A 15 -17.45 -4.04 2.17
CA THR A 15 -16.23 -3.62 1.48
C THR A 15 -15.26 -2.96 2.46
N VAL A 16 -14.06 -3.51 2.59
CA VAL A 16 -12.94 -2.90 3.31
C VAL A 16 -12.16 -2.01 2.35
N HIS A 17 -12.04 -0.74 2.73
CA HIS A 17 -11.21 0.24 2.03
C HIS A 17 -9.88 0.48 2.77
N PRO A 18 -8.82 0.90 2.06
CA PRO A 18 -7.58 1.38 2.66
C PRO A 18 -7.83 2.67 3.44
N ASP A 19 -7.47 2.71 4.72
CA ASP A 19 -7.39 3.97 5.45
C ASP A 19 -5.98 4.55 5.33
N LEU A 20 -5.92 5.72 4.68
CA LEU A 20 -4.71 6.51 4.51
C LEU A 20 -4.58 7.60 5.58
N SER A 21 -5.66 7.94 6.29
CA SER A 21 -5.70 9.04 7.25
C SER A 21 -4.68 8.83 8.39
N VAL A 22 -4.60 7.60 8.92
CA VAL A 22 -3.64 7.22 9.96
C VAL A 22 -2.19 7.21 9.45
N SER A 23 -1.96 6.79 8.19
CA SER A 23 -0.62 6.69 7.61
C SER A 23 0.02 8.05 7.24
N TYR A 24 -0.77 9.05 6.83
CA TYR A 24 -0.23 10.32 6.32
C TYR A 24 -0.26 11.49 7.32
N ARG A 25 -0.98 11.38 8.45
CA ARG A 25 -1.31 12.52 9.34
C ARG A 25 -0.12 13.35 9.84
N TRP A 26 1.04 12.71 10.06
CA TRP A 26 2.25 13.38 10.55
C TRP A 26 3.29 13.66 9.46
N PHE A 27 3.46 12.76 8.48
CA PHE A 27 4.51 12.90 7.46
C PHE A 27 4.09 13.65 6.19
N GLY A 28 2.79 13.92 6.00
CA GLY A 28 2.29 14.71 4.86
C GLY A 28 2.91 16.11 4.81
N LEU A 29 2.74 16.90 5.88
CA LEU A 29 3.15 18.32 5.89
C LEU A 29 4.66 18.49 5.71
N VAL A 30 5.49 17.68 6.39
CA VAL A 30 6.96 17.71 6.24
C VAL A 30 7.38 17.39 4.80
N ARG A 31 6.70 16.45 4.13
CA ARG A 31 6.97 16.11 2.73
C ARG A 31 6.57 17.20 1.76
N TYR A 32 5.42 17.86 1.96
CA TYR A 32 5.03 19.00 1.12
C TYR A 32 5.98 20.19 1.29
N VAL A 33 6.46 20.45 2.52
CA VAL A 33 7.50 21.46 2.77
C VAL A 33 8.81 21.10 2.08
N LEU A 34 9.32 19.85 2.20
CA LEU A 34 10.54 19.43 1.51
C LEU A 34 10.39 19.51 -0.03
N ALA A 35 9.24 19.10 -0.56
CA ALA A 35 8.97 19.16 -1.99
C ALA A 35 8.90 20.60 -2.51
N ALA A 36 8.28 21.51 -1.75
CA ALA A 36 8.24 22.94 -2.08
C ALA A 36 9.65 23.57 -2.03
N LEU A 37 10.45 23.29 -1.00
CA LEU A 37 11.85 23.75 -0.91
C LEU A 37 12.69 23.22 -2.08
N LEU A 38 12.50 21.96 -2.46
CA LEU A 38 13.18 21.37 -3.62
C LEU A 38 12.72 22.00 -4.94
N MET A 39 11.43 22.27 -5.13
CA MET A 39 10.92 23.00 -6.31
C MET A 39 11.53 24.41 -6.39
N VAL A 40 11.57 25.16 -5.28
CA VAL A 40 12.15 26.50 -5.22
C VAL A 40 13.64 26.46 -5.57
N PHE A 41 14.40 25.51 -5.00
CA PHE A 41 15.81 25.30 -5.35
C PHE A 41 16.00 24.98 -6.84
N LEU A 42 15.20 24.07 -7.40
CA LEU A 42 15.29 23.69 -8.81
C LEU A 42 14.92 24.85 -9.74
N PHE A 43 13.88 25.61 -9.42
CA PHE A 43 13.46 26.81 -10.16
C PHE A 43 14.56 27.88 -10.18
N ILE A 44 15.16 28.18 -9.02
CA ILE A 44 16.26 29.16 -8.90
C ILE A 44 17.51 28.67 -9.64
N ARG A 45 17.86 27.38 -9.53
CA ARG A 45 19.13 26.87 -10.04
C ARG A 45 19.11 26.50 -11.54
N PHE A 46 17.96 26.12 -12.07
CA PHE A 46 17.81 25.59 -13.44
C PHE A 46 16.74 26.31 -14.28
N GLY A 47 16.10 27.35 -13.73
CA GLY A 47 15.12 28.17 -14.45
C GLY A 47 13.71 27.60 -14.48
N TRP A 48 12.79 28.40 -15.00
CA TRP A 48 11.35 28.17 -14.88
C TRP A 48 10.87 26.88 -15.54
N VAL A 49 11.42 26.49 -16.70
CA VAL A 49 11.03 25.28 -17.45
C VAL A 49 11.27 24.02 -16.60
N ILE A 50 12.44 23.89 -15.99
CA ILE A 50 12.81 22.72 -15.18
C ILE A 50 12.02 22.71 -13.86
N GLY A 51 11.73 23.89 -13.28
CA GLY A 51 10.78 24.00 -12.17
C GLY A 51 9.40 23.47 -12.54
N LEU A 52 8.82 23.93 -13.66
CA LEU A 52 7.47 23.57 -14.11
C LEU A 52 7.36 22.06 -14.43
N LEU A 53 8.35 21.50 -15.15
CA LEU A 53 8.43 20.06 -15.41
C LEU A 53 8.51 19.25 -14.10
N SER A 54 9.31 19.70 -13.13
CA SER A 54 9.43 19.05 -11.82
C SER A 54 8.09 19.05 -11.06
N THR A 55 7.35 20.17 -11.10
CA THR A 55 6.00 20.28 -10.50
C THR A 55 5.02 19.30 -11.14
N VAL A 56 4.99 19.17 -12.47
CA VAL A 56 4.12 18.22 -13.18
C VAL A 56 4.47 16.78 -12.81
N VAL A 57 5.76 16.42 -12.81
CA VAL A 57 6.22 15.07 -12.43
C VAL A 57 5.86 14.73 -10.99
N ILE A 58 6.09 15.64 -10.04
CA ILE A 58 5.72 15.44 -8.63
C ILE A 58 4.20 15.31 -8.50
N GLY A 59 3.42 16.14 -9.19
CA GLY A 59 1.97 16.08 -9.22
C GLY A 59 1.44 14.74 -9.74
N VAL A 60 1.99 14.23 -10.85
CA VAL A 60 1.65 12.91 -11.40
C VAL A 60 2.00 11.79 -10.44
N ILE A 61 3.16 11.82 -9.77
CA ILE A 61 3.55 10.81 -8.78
C ILE A 61 2.61 10.84 -7.57
N VAL A 62 2.30 12.02 -7.03
CA VAL A 62 1.36 12.18 -5.90
C VAL A 62 -0.05 11.71 -6.28
N PHE A 63 -0.53 12.08 -7.47
CA PHE A 63 -1.82 11.62 -7.99
C PHE A 63 -1.85 10.10 -8.16
N LEU A 64 -0.83 9.49 -8.76
CA LEU A 64 -0.75 8.04 -8.94
C LEU A 64 -0.69 7.32 -7.58
N VAL A 65 0.10 7.80 -6.62
CA VAL A 65 0.15 7.22 -5.27
C VAL A 65 -1.22 7.34 -4.58
N TRP A 66 -1.87 8.51 -4.65
CA TRP A 66 -3.20 8.72 -4.09
C TRP A 66 -4.25 7.81 -4.74
N PHE A 67 -4.34 7.79 -6.07
CA PHE A 67 -5.29 6.98 -6.84
C PHE A 67 -5.07 5.48 -6.56
N ILE A 68 -3.83 5.01 -6.68
CA ILE A 68 -3.46 3.60 -6.44
C ILE A 68 -3.71 3.20 -4.98
N SER A 69 -3.63 4.12 -4.02
CA SER A 69 -3.85 3.84 -2.59
C SER A 69 -5.31 4.02 -2.15
N THR A 70 -6.17 4.71 -2.91
CA THR A 70 -7.59 4.94 -2.56
C THR A 70 -8.55 4.02 -3.30
N HIS A 71 -8.27 3.70 -4.57
CA HIS A 71 -9.19 2.96 -5.45
C HIS A 71 -9.06 1.43 -5.32
N ARG A 72 -8.24 0.94 -4.39
CA ARG A 72 -8.21 -0.49 -4.01
C ARG A 72 -9.30 -0.78 -3.00
N SER A 73 -9.81 -2.01 -3.00
CA SER A 73 -10.66 -2.52 -1.91
C SER A 73 -10.60 -4.04 -1.81
N ILE A 74 -11.12 -4.58 -0.70
CA ILE A 74 -11.51 -5.98 -0.59
C ILE A 74 -13.00 -6.02 -0.30
N GLU A 75 -13.76 -6.73 -1.13
CA GLU A 75 -15.13 -7.12 -0.84
C GLU A 75 -15.11 -8.47 -0.13
N VAL A 76 -15.68 -8.50 1.08
CA VAL A 76 -15.84 -9.71 1.91
C VAL A 76 -17.25 -10.25 1.67
N THR A 77 -17.34 -11.45 1.10
CA THR A 77 -18.62 -12.04 0.65
C THR A 77 -18.96 -13.31 1.45
N LYS A 78 -20.15 -13.88 1.21
CA LYS A 78 -20.56 -15.16 1.80
C LYS A 78 -19.67 -16.35 1.39
N ASN A 79 -19.00 -16.26 0.24
CA ASN A 79 -18.32 -17.39 -0.41
C ASN A 79 -16.77 -17.24 -0.47
N GLY A 80 -16.26 -16.01 -0.35
CA GLY A 80 -14.83 -15.72 -0.38
C GLY A 80 -14.51 -14.24 -0.33
N LEU A 81 -13.25 -13.92 -0.61
CA LEU A 81 -12.72 -12.55 -0.65
C LEU A 81 -12.48 -12.12 -2.10
N THR A 82 -12.99 -10.96 -2.50
CA THR A 82 -12.72 -10.35 -3.81
C THR A 82 -11.85 -9.11 -3.65
N TYR A 83 -10.58 -9.21 -4.01
CA TYR A 83 -9.70 -8.03 -4.12
C TYR A 83 -10.03 -7.27 -5.41
N LYS A 84 -10.18 -5.95 -5.32
CA LYS A 84 -10.29 -5.04 -6.46
C LYS A 84 -9.08 -4.12 -6.46
N ASN A 85 -8.30 -4.13 -7.54
CA ASN A 85 -7.19 -3.18 -7.69
C ASN A 85 -7.68 -1.80 -8.16
N ALA A 86 -6.83 -0.78 -8.05
CA ALA A 86 -7.14 0.60 -8.44
C ALA A 86 -7.53 0.78 -9.92
N PHE A 87 -7.21 -0.18 -10.78
CA PHE A 87 -7.57 -0.20 -12.21
C PHE A 87 -8.82 -1.06 -12.48
N GLY A 88 -9.62 -1.34 -11.44
CA GLY A 88 -10.87 -2.10 -11.53
C GLY A 88 -10.72 -3.61 -11.73
N LYS A 89 -9.50 -4.14 -11.94
CA LYS A 89 -9.29 -5.59 -12.10
C LYS A 89 -9.54 -6.29 -10.77
N THR A 90 -10.47 -7.25 -10.78
CA THR A 90 -10.84 -8.05 -9.62
C THR A 90 -10.09 -9.38 -9.57
N ARG A 91 -9.94 -9.93 -8.37
CA ARG A 91 -9.56 -11.33 -8.13
C ARG A 91 -10.30 -11.87 -6.92
N THR A 92 -11.15 -12.87 -7.14
CA THR A 92 -11.82 -13.62 -6.08
C THR A 92 -10.96 -14.82 -5.64
N THR A 93 -11.03 -15.14 -4.35
CA THR A 93 -10.43 -16.33 -3.71
C THR A 93 -11.49 -16.93 -2.79
N SER A 94 -11.86 -18.20 -2.95
CA SER A 94 -12.84 -18.81 -2.04
C SER A 94 -12.22 -19.06 -0.67
N TYR A 95 -13.03 -19.13 0.39
CA TYR A 95 -12.53 -19.49 1.72
C TYR A 95 -11.85 -20.88 1.74
N GLY A 96 -12.25 -21.79 0.85
CA GLY A 96 -11.64 -23.12 0.70
C GLY A 96 -10.27 -23.11 0.00
N ASP A 97 -9.92 -22.06 -0.74
CA ASP A 97 -8.61 -21.90 -1.40
C ASP A 97 -7.57 -21.24 -0.49
N ILE A 98 -8.03 -20.56 0.58
CA ILE A 98 -7.15 -19.99 1.60
C ILE A 98 -6.52 -21.16 2.39
N GLU A 99 -5.21 -21.06 2.57
CA GLU A 99 -4.40 -21.99 3.35
C GLU A 99 -4.32 -21.49 4.78
N VAL A 100 -3.95 -20.21 4.94
CA VAL A 100 -3.79 -19.53 6.23
C VAL A 100 -3.72 -18.01 6.04
N VAL A 101 -4.26 -17.27 7.00
CA VAL A 101 -4.19 -15.81 7.09
C VAL A 101 -3.23 -15.41 8.19
N ARG A 102 -2.18 -14.67 7.85
CA ARG A 102 -1.13 -14.23 8.78
C ARG A 102 -1.30 -12.76 9.08
N ILE A 103 -1.36 -12.39 10.36
CA ILE A 103 -1.55 -11.01 10.81
C ILE A 103 -0.31 -10.59 11.60
N PHE A 104 0.44 -9.65 11.05
CA PHE A 104 1.65 -9.11 11.67
C PHE A 104 1.42 -7.69 12.16
N GLN A 105 1.93 -7.34 13.33
CA GLN A 105 2.14 -5.93 13.65
C GLN A 105 3.31 -5.39 12.81
N GLN A 106 3.10 -4.30 12.07
CA GLN A 106 4.16 -3.66 11.28
C GLN A 106 4.05 -2.13 11.39
N TYR A 107 5.19 -1.43 11.53
CA TYR A 107 5.21 0.03 11.42
C TYR A 107 4.72 0.47 10.04
N SER A 108 3.87 1.50 9.99
CA SER A 108 3.40 2.07 8.73
C SER A 108 4.59 2.46 7.85
N TYR A 109 4.47 2.22 6.54
CA TYR A 109 5.56 2.49 5.59
C TYR A 109 6.02 3.96 5.55
N TYR A 110 5.27 4.86 6.21
CA TYR A 110 5.52 6.29 6.28
C TYR A 110 5.44 6.87 7.71
N GLY A 111 5.55 6.07 8.78
CA GLY A 111 5.48 6.62 10.15
C GLY A 111 5.76 5.64 11.29
N THR A 112 5.63 6.13 12.52
CA THR A 112 5.87 5.37 13.77
C THR A 112 4.64 4.61 14.27
N ALA A 113 3.48 4.76 13.63
CA ALA A 113 2.27 4.04 13.99
C ALA A 113 2.42 2.54 13.65
N LEU A 114 2.17 1.66 14.63
CA LEU A 114 1.99 0.23 14.41
C LEU A 114 0.60 -0.01 13.82
N LEU A 115 0.53 -0.79 12.75
CA LEU A 115 -0.71 -1.13 12.06
C LEU A 115 -0.77 -2.64 11.77
N PRO A 116 -1.96 -3.27 11.84
CA PRO A 116 -2.11 -4.68 11.51
C PRO A 116 -1.95 -4.89 10.01
N ARG A 117 -0.93 -5.65 9.63
CA ARG A 117 -0.73 -6.10 8.26
C ARG A 117 -1.26 -7.52 8.12
N VAL A 118 -2.33 -7.67 7.36
CA VAL A 118 -2.89 -8.98 7.03
C VAL A 118 -2.32 -9.50 5.70
N ILE A 119 -1.95 -10.77 5.68
CA ILE A 119 -1.40 -11.49 4.52
C ILE A 119 -2.20 -12.78 4.35
N ILE A 120 -2.91 -12.92 3.22
CA ILE A 120 -3.72 -14.10 2.94
C ILE A 120 -2.94 -15.03 2.00
N SER A 121 -2.57 -16.21 2.53
CA SER A 121 -1.86 -17.27 1.80
C SER A 121 -2.88 -18.24 1.20
N THR A 122 -2.69 -18.64 -0.07
CA THR A 122 -3.57 -19.60 -0.75
C THR A 122 -2.82 -20.88 -1.05
N LYS A 123 -3.52 -22.02 -1.05
CA LYS A 123 -2.98 -23.37 -1.26
C LYS A 123 -2.17 -23.57 -2.55
N THR A 124 -2.32 -22.66 -3.52
CA THR A 124 -1.50 -22.62 -4.76
C THR A 124 -0.08 -22.06 -4.54
N ASN A 125 0.31 -21.77 -3.30
CA ASN A 125 1.58 -21.18 -2.86
C ASN A 125 1.94 -19.82 -3.52
N LYS A 126 0.97 -19.22 -4.23
CA LYS A 126 1.06 -17.86 -4.79
C LYS A 126 0.41 -16.90 -3.79
N SER A 127 1.21 -16.35 -2.88
CA SER A 127 0.80 -15.29 -1.93
C SER A 127 0.03 -14.20 -2.66
N PHE A 128 -1.30 -14.18 -2.49
CA PHE A 128 -2.19 -13.50 -3.42
C PHE A 128 -2.59 -12.10 -2.96
N LEU A 129 -2.74 -11.96 -1.65
CA LEU A 129 -3.04 -10.71 -0.97
C LEU A 129 -1.92 -10.42 0.05
N SER A 130 -0.72 -10.12 -0.47
CA SER A 130 0.20 -9.23 0.26
C SER A 130 -0.36 -7.81 0.14
N VAL A 131 -1.09 -7.39 1.17
CA VAL A 131 -1.90 -6.17 1.19
C VAL A 131 -1.05 -4.92 1.48
N LEU A 132 0.04 -4.73 0.72
CA LEU A 132 0.81 -3.50 0.79
C LEU A 132 -0.05 -2.31 0.32
N LEU A 133 -0.08 -1.24 1.13
CA LEU A 133 -0.87 -0.02 0.94
C LEU A 133 -2.41 -0.16 1.12
N LEU A 134 -2.93 -1.27 1.66
CA LEU A 134 -4.15 -1.15 2.47
C LEU A 134 -3.78 -1.34 3.95
N THR A 135 -3.28 -0.25 4.54
CA THR A 135 -3.38 -0.07 5.98
C THR A 135 -4.87 0.03 6.32
N TRP A 136 -5.39 -0.91 7.10
CA TRP A 136 -6.76 -0.86 7.59
C TRP A 136 -6.79 -0.21 8.96
N ASP A 137 -7.91 0.45 9.26
CA ASP A 137 -8.34 0.63 10.65
C ASP A 137 -8.38 -0.76 11.32
N ALA A 138 -7.93 -0.84 12.57
CA ALA A 138 -8.03 -2.03 13.40
C ALA A 138 -9.47 -2.58 13.47
N LYS A 139 -10.48 -1.71 13.36
CA LYS A 139 -11.91 -2.06 13.27
C LYS A 139 -12.21 -2.94 12.04
N TYR A 140 -11.74 -2.58 10.85
CA TYR A 140 -11.91 -3.39 9.64
C TYR A 140 -11.05 -4.66 9.64
N ALA A 141 -9.85 -4.61 10.21
CA ALA A 141 -9.03 -5.79 10.41
C ALA A 141 -9.73 -6.82 11.33
N GLY A 142 -10.32 -6.36 12.44
CA GLY A 142 -11.14 -7.18 13.34
C GLY A 142 -12.35 -7.79 12.65
N TYR A 143 -13.11 -7.00 11.87
CA TYR A 143 -14.25 -7.51 11.10
C TYR A 143 -13.87 -8.64 10.14
N MET A 144 -12.78 -8.48 9.37
CA MET A 144 -12.34 -9.51 8.44
C MET A 144 -11.82 -10.75 9.19
N THR A 145 -11.13 -10.58 10.32
CA THR A 145 -10.63 -11.68 11.17
C THR A 145 -11.80 -12.53 11.69
N LEU A 146 -12.81 -11.92 12.30
CA LEU A 146 -14.02 -12.61 12.77
C LEU A 146 -14.75 -13.35 11.63
N THR A 147 -14.85 -12.72 10.46
CA THR A 147 -15.49 -13.35 9.29
C THR A 147 -14.71 -14.58 8.81
N LEU A 148 -13.38 -14.57 8.95
CA LEU A 148 -12.52 -15.71 8.58
C LEU A 148 -12.60 -16.85 9.61
N GLU A 149 -12.71 -16.52 10.90
CA GLU A 149 -12.95 -17.47 11.99
C GLU A 149 -14.29 -18.19 11.83
N GLU A 150 -15.38 -17.45 11.56
CA GLU A 150 -16.71 -18.02 11.22
C GLU A 150 -16.64 -18.99 10.03
N LYS A 151 -15.76 -18.70 9.07
CA LYS A 151 -15.54 -19.53 7.86
C LYS A 151 -14.51 -20.64 8.07
N LYS A 152 -14.01 -20.83 9.29
CA LYS A 152 -13.01 -21.83 9.68
C LYS A 152 -11.70 -21.75 8.89
N VAL A 153 -11.33 -20.55 8.46
CA VAL A 153 -10.04 -20.29 7.82
C VAL A 153 -8.95 -20.20 8.91
N PRO A 154 -7.81 -20.90 8.78
CA PRO A 154 -6.73 -20.79 9.77
C PRO A 154 -6.16 -19.37 9.85
N ILE A 155 -5.97 -18.86 11.06
CA ILE A 155 -5.38 -17.54 11.33
C ILE A 155 -4.17 -17.69 12.25
N GLU A 156 -3.06 -17.06 11.88
CA GLU A 156 -1.83 -16.95 12.67
C GLU A 156 -1.61 -15.48 13.06
N LEU A 157 -1.68 -15.19 14.36
CA LEU A 157 -1.42 -13.88 14.94
C LEU A 157 0.07 -13.75 15.32
N TYR A 158 0.69 -12.63 14.97
CA TYR A 158 2.08 -12.31 15.30
C TYR A 158 2.16 -10.98 16.05
N ASP A 159 2.23 -11.06 17.38
CA ASP A 159 2.33 -9.90 18.28
C ASP A 159 3.65 -9.14 18.16
N GLN A 160 4.72 -9.81 17.72
CA GLN A 160 6.02 -9.18 17.52
C GLN A 160 6.01 -8.30 16.26
N VAL A 161 6.55 -7.09 16.40
CA VAL A 161 6.65 -6.13 15.29
C VAL A 161 7.58 -6.68 14.20
N ALA A 162 7.00 -7.05 13.06
CA ALA A 162 7.71 -7.69 11.96
C ALA A 162 8.15 -6.67 10.92
N THR A 163 9.43 -6.74 10.51
CA THR A 163 9.93 -5.98 9.36
C THR A 163 9.73 -6.79 8.07
N ASN A 164 9.75 -6.14 6.89
CA ASN A 164 9.81 -6.86 5.61
C ASN A 164 11.00 -7.85 5.54
N ALA A 165 12.12 -7.57 6.21
CA ALA A 165 13.26 -8.51 6.27
C ALA A 165 12.93 -9.74 7.14
N THR A 166 12.25 -9.55 8.28
CA THR A 166 11.77 -10.63 9.16
C THR A 166 10.78 -11.53 8.41
N ILE A 167 9.75 -10.93 7.79
CA ILE A 167 8.73 -11.65 7.02
C ILE A 167 9.37 -12.39 5.85
N ARG A 168 10.33 -11.77 5.12
CA ARG A 168 11.08 -12.42 4.03
C ARG A 168 11.87 -13.65 4.50
N LYS A 169 12.44 -13.62 5.72
CA LYS A 169 13.25 -14.70 6.27
C LYS A 169 12.41 -15.88 6.76
N GLN A 170 11.25 -15.60 7.37
CA GLN A 170 10.33 -16.63 7.87
C GLN A 170 9.45 -17.21 6.75
N PHE A 171 9.02 -16.39 5.80
CA PHE A 171 8.07 -16.75 4.74
C PHE A 171 8.60 -16.37 3.34
N PRO A 172 9.55 -17.14 2.80
CA PRO A 172 10.08 -16.89 1.46
C PRO A 172 8.95 -16.99 0.41
N GLY A 173 8.89 -15.99 -0.47
CA GLY A 173 7.85 -15.93 -1.53
C GLY A 173 6.57 -15.17 -1.15
N ILE A 174 6.30 -14.92 0.14
CA ILE A 174 5.10 -14.17 0.55
C ILE A 174 5.10 -12.71 0.06
N LEU A 175 6.27 -12.07 0.06
CA LEU A 175 6.44 -10.65 -0.29
C LEU A 175 6.58 -10.42 -1.80
N LEU A 176 5.96 -9.34 -2.29
CA LEU A 176 6.08 -8.88 -3.67
C LEU A 176 7.51 -8.41 -3.97
N TRP A 177 7.90 -8.33 -5.25
CA TRP A 177 9.28 -8.02 -5.63
C TRP A 177 9.78 -6.67 -5.07
N HIS A 178 8.95 -5.62 -5.16
CA HIS A 178 9.29 -4.29 -4.64
C HIS A 178 9.43 -4.26 -3.11
N GLU A 179 8.71 -5.14 -2.39
CA GLU A 179 8.83 -5.28 -0.94
C GLU A 179 10.10 -6.00 -0.52
N ARG A 180 10.56 -6.96 -1.34
CA ARG A 180 11.82 -7.68 -1.17
C ARG A 180 13.04 -6.84 -1.54
N HIS A 181 12.89 -5.86 -2.42
CA HIS A 181 13.96 -5.03 -2.97
C HIS A 181 13.60 -3.53 -2.99
N PRO A 182 13.30 -2.89 -1.84
CA PRO A 182 12.83 -1.50 -1.80
C PRO A 182 13.84 -0.50 -2.38
N VAL A 183 15.14 -0.76 -2.23
CA VAL A 183 16.21 0.06 -2.84
C VAL A 183 16.15 -0.01 -4.36
N LEU A 184 16.08 -1.20 -4.95
CA LEU A 184 16.00 -1.37 -6.41
C LEU A 184 14.69 -0.80 -6.97
N PHE A 185 13.58 -0.95 -6.25
CA PHE A 185 12.30 -0.36 -6.63
C PHE A 185 12.38 1.18 -6.66
N ASN A 186 12.89 1.80 -5.59
CA ASN A 186 13.09 3.25 -5.53
C ASN A 186 14.05 3.73 -6.63
N MET A 187 15.18 3.04 -6.85
CA MET A 187 16.11 3.37 -7.94
C MET A 187 15.44 3.25 -9.32
N SER A 188 14.59 2.24 -9.55
CA SER A 188 13.88 2.08 -10.82
C SER A 188 12.85 3.19 -11.07
N LEU A 189 12.16 3.66 -10.02
CA LEU A 189 11.28 4.83 -10.09
C LEU A 189 12.06 6.12 -10.36
N THR A 190 13.14 6.37 -9.62
CA THR A 190 13.99 7.55 -9.81
C THR A 190 14.61 7.58 -11.20
N LEU A 191 15.11 6.44 -11.71
CA LEU A 191 15.68 6.33 -13.05
C LEU A 191 14.62 6.56 -14.14
N GLY A 192 13.42 5.98 -14.00
CA GLY A 192 12.30 6.22 -14.91
C GLY A 192 11.88 7.69 -14.96
N VAL A 193 11.87 8.37 -13.81
CA VAL A 193 11.62 9.82 -13.71
C VAL A 193 12.73 10.64 -14.39
N ILE A 194 14.00 10.29 -14.18
CA ILE A 194 15.13 10.98 -14.83
C ILE A 194 15.04 10.82 -16.36
N ILE A 195 14.77 9.60 -16.85
CA ILE A 195 14.61 9.33 -18.29
C ILE A 195 13.44 10.13 -18.87
N LEU A 196 12.31 10.24 -18.15
CA LEU A 196 11.16 11.04 -18.56
C LEU A 196 11.52 12.54 -18.67
N VAL A 197 12.14 13.12 -17.63
CA VAL A 197 12.50 14.54 -17.60
C VAL A 197 13.56 14.88 -18.65
N VAL A 198 14.59 14.06 -18.80
CA VAL A 198 15.64 14.25 -19.82
C VAL A 198 15.07 14.07 -21.22
N GLY A 199 14.20 13.07 -21.45
CA GLY A 199 13.54 12.85 -22.73
C GLY A 199 12.65 14.02 -23.16
N ILE A 200 11.89 14.60 -22.23
CA ILE A 200 11.08 15.81 -22.50
C ILE A 200 11.99 17.02 -22.77
N ALA A 201 13.05 17.22 -21.98
CA ALA A 201 13.97 18.34 -22.18
C ALA A 201 14.69 18.28 -23.53
N LEU A 202 15.18 17.10 -23.93
CA LEU A 202 15.77 16.88 -25.25
C LEU A 202 14.73 17.05 -26.37
N GLY A 203 13.52 16.54 -26.18
CA GLY A 203 12.41 16.72 -27.14
C GLY A 203 12.10 18.20 -27.40
N ILE A 204 12.08 19.04 -26.36
CA ILE A 204 11.88 20.49 -26.50
C ILE A 204 13.06 21.14 -27.24
N VAL A 205 14.30 20.71 -26.99
CA VAL A 205 15.52 21.26 -27.62
C VAL A 205 15.68 20.84 -29.09
N PHE A 206 15.10 19.72 -29.51
CA PHE A 206 15.20 19.22 -30.91
C PHE A 206 13.94 19.45 -31.76
N LEU A 207 12.85 20.00 -31.19
CA LEU A 207 11.58 20.27 -31.90
C LEU A 207 11.11 21.73 -31.79
N GLY A 208 11.92 22.61 -31.19
CA GLY A 208 11.63 24.05 -30.99
C GLY A 208 12.65 24.96 -31.67
#